data_AF-A0A2G9PWP9-F1
#
_entry.id   AF-A0A2G9PWP9-F1
#
_cell.length_a   1.000
_cell.length_b   1.000
_cell.length_c   1.000
_cell.angle_alpha   90.00
_cell.angle_beta   90.00
_cell.angle_gamma   90.00
#
_symmetry.space_group_name_H-M   'P 1'
#
loop_
_entity.id
_entity.type
_entity.pdbx_description
1 polymer ?
#
loop_
_entity_poly.entity_id
_entity_poly.type
_entity_poly.pdbx_seq_one_letter_code
_entity_poly.pdbx_strand_id
1 'polypeptide(L)' 'KAYFWTMQTRAADESETKFYRCTKCDHTWREYR' A
#
# COMPACT_ATOMS: atom_id res chain seq x y z
N LYS A 1 10.65 11.65 0.56
CA LYS A 1 10.01 11.16 -0.68
C LYS A 1 9.58 9.73 -0.40
N ALA A 2 8.34 9.39 -0.69
CA ALA A 2 7.77 8.06 -0.54
C ALA A 2 6.80 7.86 -1.70
N TYR A 3 6.79 6.67 -2.29
CA TYR A 3 5.84 6.30 -3.32
C TYR A 3 4.72 5.52 -2.66
N PHE A 4 3.49 5.71 -3.11
CA PHE A 4 2.38 4.87 -2.70
C PHE A 4 1.67 4.35 -3.94
N TRP A 5 1.13 3.15 -3.82
CA TRP A 5 0.25 2.55 -4.82
C TRP A 5 -0.83 1.76 -4.10
N THR A 6 -1.97 1.62 -4.75
CA THR A 6 -3.07 0.82 -4.21
C THR A 6 -3.22 -0.44 -5.06
N MET A 7 -3.44 -1.56 -4.39
CA MET A 7 -3.63 -2.84 -5.06
C MET A 7 -4.80 -3.55 -4.40
N GLN A 8 -5.74 -4.00 -5.23
CA GLN A 8 -6.84 -4.83 -4.79
C GLN A 8 -6.34 -6.26 -4.58
N THR A 9 -6.24 -6.67 -3.32
CA THR A 9 -5.77 -8.01 -2.94
C THR A 9 -6.91 -8.94 -2.50
N ARG A 10 -8.12 -8.41 -2.34
CA ARG A 10 -9.31 -9.10 -1.86
C ARG A 10 -10.48 -8.91 -2.82
N ALA A 11 -11.55 -9.66 -2.60
CA ALA A 11 -12.78 -9.59 -3.41
C ALA A 11 -13.30 -8.14 -3.47
N ALA A 12 -14.04 -7.81 -4.52
CA ALA A 12 -14.50 -6.46 -4.85
C ALA A 12 -15.32 -5.74 -3.75
N ASP A 13 -15.71 -6.45 -2.69
CA ASP A 13 -16.42 -5.94 -1.52
C ASP A 13 -15.49 -5.38 -0.42
N GLU A 14 -14.18 -5.66 -0.47
CA GLU A 14 -13.22 -5.19 0.53
C GLU A 14 -12.42 -3.95 0.04
N SER A 15 -12.11 -3.06 0.98
CA SER A 15 -11.32 -1.84 0.73
C SER A 15 -9.96 -2.15 0.10
N GLU A 16 -9.55 -1.33 -0.87
CA GLU A 16 -8.24 -1.44 -1.51
C GLU A 16 -7.09 -1.35 -0.50
N THR A 17 -6.09 -2.23 -0.65
CA THR A 17 -4.91 -2.21 0.22
C THR A 17 -3.96 -1.13 -0.28
N LYS A 18 -3.62 -0.18 0.59
CA LYS A 18 -2.62 0.84 0.28
C LYS A 18 -1.23 0.37 0.66
N PHE A 19 -0.30 0.49 -0.28
CA PHE A 19 1.10 0.18 -0.09
C PHE A 19 1.92 1.47 -0.13
N TYR A 20 2.87 1.57 0.79
CA TYR A 20 3.78 2.70 0.86
C TYR A 20 5.22 2.17 0.77
N ARG A 21 6.06 2.83 -0.01
CA ARG A 21 7.50 2.59 -0.10
C ARG A 21 8.27 3.87 0.17
N CYS A 22 9.04 3.88 1.25
CA CYS A 22 9.95 4.97 1.52
C CYS A 22 11.15 4.92 0.57
N THR A 23 11.44 6.01 -0.13
CA THR A 23 12.56 6.06 -1.08
C THR A 23 13.91 6.31 -0.42
N LYS A 24 13.93 6.56 0.90
CA LYS A 24 15.15 6.82 1.67
C LYS A 24 15.69 5.57 2.34
N CYS A 25 14.81 4.72 2.89
CA CYS A 25 15.18 3.53 3.64
C CYS A 25 14.68 2.23 3.02
N ASP A 26 14.01 2.31 1.87
CA ASP A 26 13.41 1.18 1.16
C ASP A 26 12.40 0.36 1.97
N HIS A 27 11.91 0.93 3.07
CA HIS A 27 10.91 0.29 3.90
C HIS A 27 9.55 0.30 3.19
N THR A 28 8.95 -0.89 3.07
CA THR A 28 7.59 -1.08 2.55
C THR A 28 6.64 -1.54 3.65
N TRP A 29 5.52 -0.85 3.80
CA TRP A 29 4.43 -1.25 4.70
C TRP A 29 3.08 -1.15 4.01
N ARG A 30 2.11 -1.90 4.54
CA ARG A 30 0.74 -1.97 4.05
C ARG A 30 -0.19 -1.36 5.10
N GLU A 31 -1.11 -0.54 4.65
CA GLU A 31 -2.14 0.05 5.50
C GLU A 31 -3.48 -0.58 5.13
N TYR A 32 -4.04 -1.35 6.06
CA TYR A 32 -5.41 -1.84 5.98
C TYR A 32 -6.32 -0.76 6.54
N ARG A 33 -7.28 -0.30 5.75
CA ARG A 33 -8.35 0.60 6.20
C ARG A 33 -9.61 -0.20 6.49
#